data_AF-A0A507QMK4-F1
#
_entry.id   AF-A0A507QMK4-F1
#
_cell.length_a   1.000
_cell.length_b   1.000
_cell.length_c   1.000
_cell.angle_alpha   90.00
_cell.angle_beta   90.00
_cell.angle_gamma   90.00
#
_symmetry.space_group_name_H-M   'P 1'
#
loop_
_entity.id
_entity.type
_entity.pdbx_description
1 polymer ?
#
loop_
_entity_poly.entity_id
_entity_poly.type
_entity_poly.pdbx_seq_one_letter_code
_entity_poly.pdbx_strand_id
1 'polypeptide(L)'
;MSSRIYLVRHGATEWSKNGKHTSTSDIPLTAAGEKEVLETRDAFVGPGKLIDPDKIARIYCSPRGRARRTAELLNLGIHEHQHFQLREGADGITTTEKDDPSAKTIHVTPLIQEWDYGDYEGLTIEEVHKLRKQKGQHNGRNWSIWKDSCPGGETPQQVSDRLDELIKEIKSVIAGKSAEYPGDTRIAHHATAPKDIVCVAHGHILAAFAIRWVDQPLKNGTRLLNEPCGVAVLGFEHDDLEEPAIIMGQRPGH
;
A
#
# COMPACT_ATOMS: atom_id res chain seq x y z
N MET A 1 -12.70 -18.84 2.81
CA MET A 1 -11.50 -18.12 2.35
C MET A 1 -11.30 -16.94 3.27
N SER A 2 -10.12 -16.78 3.85
CA SER A 2 -9.70 -15.56 4.55
C SER A 2 -9.88 -14.29 3.73
N SER A 3 -9.91 -13.15 4.42
CA SER A 3 -9.68 -11.84 3.80
C SER A 3 -8.27 -11.74 3.22
N ARG A 4 -8.16 -11.11 2.05
CA ARG A 4 -6.87 -10.84 1.40
C ARG A 4 -6.60 -9.34 1.35
N ILE A 5 -5.34 -8.97 1.46
CA ILE A 5 -4.89 -7.59 1.34
C ILE A 5 -3.95 -7.52 0.14
N TYR A 6 -4.33 -6.75 -0.88
CA TYR A 6 -3.53 -6.55 -2.09
C TYR A 6 -2.75 -5.25 -1.99
N LEU A 7 -1.44 -5.34 -2.13
CA LEU A 7 -0.57 -4.18 -2.22
C LEU A 7 -0.24 -3.93 -3.69
N VAL A 8 -0.72 -2.82 -4.25
CA VAL A 8 -0.51 -2.46 -5.65
C VAL A 8 0.39 -1.25 -5.74
N ARG A 9 1.58 -1.41 -6.34
CA ARG A 9 2.48 -0.29 -6.59
C ARG A 9 1.98 0.52 -7.78
N HIS A 10 2.05 1.85 -7.68
CA HIS A 10 1.73 2.74 -8.78
C HIS A 10 2.54 2.42 -10.06
N GLY A 11 2.02 2.83 -11.22
CA GLY A 11 2.69 2.64 -12.49
C GLY A 11 3.96 3.46 -12.68
N ALA A 12 4.71 3.19 -13.74
CA ALA A 12 6.00 3.84 -13.97
C ALA A 12 5.88 5.36 -14.20
N THR A 13 6.67 6.13 -13.44
CA THR A 13 6.95 7.56 -13.63
C THR A 13 8.36 7.78 -14.19
N GLU A 14 8.67 8.98 -14.68
CA GLU A 14 10.01 9.35 -15.15
C GLU A 14 11.12 9.09 -14.09
N TRP A 15 10.81 9.33 -12.81
CA TRP A 15 11.78 9.12 -11.74
C TRP A 15 11.93 7.66 -11.33
N SER A 16 10.84 6.89 -11.36
CA SER A 16 10.90 5.46 -11.06
C SER A 16 11.79 4.69 -12.05
N LYS A 17 11.79 5.08 -13.33
CA LYS A 17 12.62 4.47 -14.38
C LYS A 17 14.11 4.74 -14.19
N ASN A 18 14.44 5.90 -13.64
CA ASN A 18 15.82 6.35 -13.47
C ASN A 18 16.34 6.14 -12.03
N GLY A 19 15.62 5.38 -11.20
CA GLY A 19 16.05 5.03 -9.84
C GLY A 19 16.11 6.20 -8.86
N LYS A 20 15.35 7.28 -9.13
CA LYS A 20 15.28 8.45 -8.25
C LYS A 20 14.24 8.24 -7.14
N HIS A 21 14.61 8.57 -5.91
CA HIS A 21 13.70 8.55 -4.77
C HIS A 21 12.58 9.57 -4.99
N THR A 22 11.32 9.10 -5.00
CA THR A 22 10.14 9.93 -5.32
C THR A 22 9.13 9.83 -4.19
N SER A 23 9.10 10.81 -3.29
CA SER A 23 8.15 10.85 -2.18
C SER A 23 7.06 11.88 -2.42
N THR A 24 7.31 13.12 -2.01
CA THR A 24 6.34 14.22 -1.99
C THR A 24 6.16 14.86 -3.35
N SER A 25 7.18 14.79 -4.22
CA SER A 25 7.07 15.25 -5.60
C SER A 25 5.96 14.50 -6.34
N ASP A 26 4.98 15.24 -6.87
CA ASP A 26 3.82 14.65 -7.54
C ASP A 26 4.10 14.43 -9.03
N ILE A 27 5.05 13.54 -9.32
CA ILE A 27 5.43 13.16 -10.67
C ILE A 27 4.33 12.25 -11.27
N PRO A 28 3.74 12.59 -12.43
CA PRO A 28 2.69 11.80 -13.05
C PRO A 28 3.22 10.48 -13.62
N LEU A 29 2.29 9.57 -13.94
CA LEU A 29 2.59 8.36 -14.71
C LEU A 29 3.08 8.75 -16.11
N THR A 30 4.00 7.95 -16.66
CA THR A 30 4.33 8.02 -18.09
C THR A 30 3.23 7.34 -18.90
N ALA A 31 3.09 7.67 -20.19
CA ALA A 31 2.13 6.98 -21.07
C ALA A 31 2.36 5.46 -21.12
N ALA A 32 3.63 5.02 -21.12
CA ALA A 32 3.98 3.62 -21.00
C ALA A 32 3.54 3.02 -19.64
N GLY A 33 3.75 3.77 -18.55
CA GLY A 33 3.31 3.37 -17.22
C GLY A 33 1.79 3.23 -17.10
N GLU A 34 0.99 4.10 -17.74
CA GLU A 34 -0.46 3.91 -17.80
C GLU A 34 -0.83 2.63 -18.54
N LYS A 35 -0.15 2.33 -19.66
CA LYS A 35 -0.36 1.09 -20.41
C LYS A 35 -0.03 -0.15 -19.57
N GLU A 36 1.08 -0.14 -18.84
CA GLU A 36 1.45 -1.23 -17.93
C GLU A 36 0.40 -1.45 -16.83
N VAL A 37 -0.20 -0.38 -16.29
CA VAL A 37 -1.30 -0.50 -15.32
C VAL A 37 -2.53 -1.16 -15.94
N LEU A 38 -2.86 -0.84 -17.19
CA LEU A 38 -3.95 -1.50 -17.93
C LEU A 38 -3.66 -2.98 -18.17
N GLU A 39 -2.41 -3.35 -18.46
CA GLU A 39 -1.98 -4.75 -18.58
C GLU A 39 -2.12 -5.49 -17.24
N THR A 40 -1.71 -4.86 -16.12
CA THR A 40 -1.94 -5.39 -14.75
C THR A 40 -3.43 -5.57 -14.47
N ARG A 41 -4.28 -4.61 -14.83
CA ARG A 41 -5.74 -4.75 -14.70
C ARG A 41 -6.24 -5.97 -15.48
N ASP A 42 -5.88 -6.07 -16.75
CA ASP A 42 -6.37 -7.11 -17.63
C ASP A 42 -5.88 -8.50 -17.19
N ALA A 43 -4.71 -8.58 -16.55
CA ALA A 43 -4.17 -9.82 -15.99
C ALA A 43 -4.80 -10.21 -14.63
N PHE A 44 -4.97 -9.25 -13.71
CA PHE A 44 -5.25 -9.57 -12.31
C PHE A 44 -6.61 -9.12 -11.79
N VAL A 45 -7.29 -8.19 -12.46
CA VAL A 45 -8.56 -7.60 -12.01
C VAL A 45 -9.74 -8.13 -12.83
N GLY A 46 -10.79 -8.57 -12.13
CA GLY A 46 -12.06 -8.98 -12.72
C GLY A 46 -12.70 -10.17 -12.00
N PRO A 47 -13.92 -10.57 -12.38
CA PRO A 47 -14.64 -11.67 -11.75
C PRO A 47 -13.80 -12.95 -11.73
N GLY A 48 -13.60 -13.53 -10.55
CA GLY A 48 -12.82 -14.76 -10.36
C GLY A 48 -11.31 -14.65 -10.57
N LYS A 49 -10.76 -13.46 -10.84
CA LYS A 49 -9.31 -13.23 -10.91
C LYS A 49 -8.72 -12.99 -9.51
N LEU A 50 -7.41 -12.70 -9.48
CA LEU A 50 -6.67 -12.43 -8.25
C LEU A 50 -7.38 -11.37 -7.41
N ILE A 51 -7.64 -10.20 -8.01
CA ILE A 51 -8.42 -9.12 -7.42
C ILE A 51 -9.82 -9.15 -8.06
N ASP A 52 -10.79 -9.65 -7.30
CA ASP A 52 -12.19 -9.66 -7.70
C ASP A 52 -12.90 -8.44 -7.12
N PRO A 53 -13.35 -7.48 -7.95
CA PRO A 53 -14.02 -6.26 -7.47
C PRO A 53 -15.23 -6.52 -6.57
N ASP A 54 -15.93 -7.64 -6.76
CA ASP A 54 -17.09 -7.99 -5.96
C ASP A 54 -16.71 -8.34 -4.53
N LYS A 55 -15.48 -8.83 -4.31
CA LYS A 55 -14.95 -9.21 -2.99
C LYS A 55 -14.30 -8.06 -2.22
N ILE A 56 -14.04 -6.92 -2.86
CA ILE A 56 -13.39 -5.77 -2.21
C ILE A 56 -14.35 -5.11 -1.22
N ALA A 57 -13.92 -5.02 0.05
CA ALA A 57 -14.59 -4.26 1.10
C ALA A 57 -14.16 -2.80 1.14
N ARG A 58 -12.86 -2.53 0.96
CA ARG A 58 -12.27 -1.20 1.14
C ARG A 58 -11.02 -1.04 0.28
N ILE A 59 -10.82 0.16 -0.25
CA ILE A 59 -9.59 0.52 -0.97
C ILE A 59 -8.92 1.66 -0.20
N TYR A 60 -7.62 1.54 0.05
CA TYR A 60 -6.76 2.60 0.57
C TYR A 60 -5.82 3.08 -0.53
N CYS A 61 -5.69 4.39 -0.70
CA CYS A 61 -4.86 4.97 -1.73
C CYS A 61 -3.99 6.08 -1.15
N SER A 62 -2.74 6.15 -1.60
CA SER A 62 -1.89 7.31 -1.31
C SER A 62 -2.48 8.58 -1.97
N PRO A 63 -2.29 9.78 -1.37
CA PRO A 63 -2.77 11.04 -1.95
C PRO A 63 -2.05 11.46 -3.25
N ARG A 64 -0.89 10.88 -3.56
CA ARG A 64 -0.12 11.22 -4.76
C ARG A 64 -0.90 10.89 -6.04
N GLY A 65 -0.87 11.79 -7.01
CA GLY A 65 -1.60 11.67 -8.28
C GLY A 65 -1.28 10.38 -9.03
N ARG A 66 -0.02 9.94 -9.03
CA ARG A 66 0.39 8.65 -9.63
C ARG A 66 -0.31 7.42 -9.03
N ALA A 67 -0.56 7.42 -7.71
CA ALA A 67 -1.27 6.33 -7.05
C ALA A 67 -2.77 6.39 -7.34
N ARG A 68 -3.38 7.57 -7.25
CA ARG A 68 -4.80 7.79 -7.60
C ARG A 68 -5.09 7.41 -9.05
N ARG A 69 -4.24 7.85 -9.99
CA ARG A 69 -4.34 7.49 -11.41
C ARG A 69 -4.19 5.98 -11.64
N THR A 70 -3.31 5.32 -10.89
CA THR A 70 -3.18 3.86 -10.95
C THR A 70 -4.47 3.19 -10.49
N ALA A 71 -5.04 3.63 -9.35
CA ALA A 71 -6.32 3.11 -8.86
C ALA A 71 -7.42 3.26 -9.92
N GLU A 72 -7.52 4.44 -10.57
CA GLU A 72 -8.49 4.72 -11.62
C GLU A 72 -8.39 3.73 -12.77
N LEU A 73 -7.17 3.53 -13.28
CA LEU A 73 -6.90 2.65 -14.40
C LEU A 73 -7.17 1.17 -14.07
N LEU A 74 -6.96 0.74 -12.81
CA LEU A 74 -7.27 -0.62 -12.37
C LEU A 74 -8.77 -0.93 -12.35
N ASN A 75 -9.64 0.07 -12.34
CA ASN A 75 -11.09 -0.09 -12.41
C ASN A 75 -11.63 -1.15 -11.42
N LEU A 76 -11.38 -0.94 -10.13
CA LEU A 76 -11.67 -1.88 -9.04
C LEU A 76 -13.17 -1.99 -8.66
N GLY A 77 -14.08 -1.79 -9.62
CA GLY A 77 -15.54 -1.98 -9.47
C GLY A 77 -16.28 -0.86 -8.74
N ILE A 78 -15.70 0.34 -8.66
CA ILE A 78 -16.37 1.55 -8.14
C ILE A 78 -16.68 2.45 -9.34
N HIS A 79 -17.93 2.48 -9.77
CA HIS A 79 -18.36 3.09 -11.03
C HIS A 79 -19.07 4.44 -10.83
N GLU A 80 -18.30 5.46 -10.45
CA GLU A 80 -18.41 6.88 -10.86
C GLU A 80 -17.15 7.59 -10.32
N HIS A 81 -16.19 7.85 -11.22
CA HIS A 81 -14.85 8.45 -11.02
C HIS A 81 -14.18 8.24 -9.64
N GLN A 82 -14.21 7.00 -9.14
CA GLN A 82 -13.57 6.53 -7.92
C GLN A 82 -13.63 7.53 -6.76
N HIS A 83 -14.82 7.68 -6.16
CA HIS A 83 -15.05 8.54 -4.98
C HIS A 83 -13.96 8.40 -3.91
N PHE A 84 -13.03 9.34 -3.92
CA PHE A 84 -11.92 9.44 -2.99
C PHE A 84 -12.40 10.18 -1.74
N GLN A 85 -12.56 9.46 -0.64
CA GLN A 85 -12.81 10.06 0.67
C GLN A 85 -11.47 10.36 1.35
N LEU A 86 -11.25 11.62 1.69
CA LEU A 86 -10.13 12.02 2.53
C LEU A 86 -10.44 11.67 3.98
N ARG A 87 -9.44 11.15 4.70
CA ARG A 87 -9.54 10.93 6.15
C ARG A 87 -9.65 12.28 6.87
N GLU A 88 -10.56 12.41 7.84
CA GLU A 88 -10.68 13.61 8.67
C GLU A 88 -9.32 13.98 9.31
N GLY A 89 -8.89 15.23 9.15
CA GLY A 89 -7.60 15.73 9.62
C GLY A 89 -6.46 15.75 8.58
N ALA A 90 -6.69 15.29 7.34
CA ALA A 90 -5.80 15.56 6.22
C ALA A 90 -6.35 16.76 5.43
N ASP A 91 -5.63 17.88 5.44
CA ASP A 91 -6.12 19.18 4.97
C ASP A 91 -6.78 19.16 3.57
N GLY A 92 -8.12 19.34 3.54
CA GLY A 92 -8.84 19.91 2.39
C GLY A 92 -9.99 19.09 1.80
N ILE A 93 -11.22 19.54 2.13
CA ILE A 93 -12.53 19.32 1.47
C ILE A 93 -13.38 18.14 1.97
N THR A 94 -14.27 18.49 2.89
CA THR A 94 -15.56 17.87 3.16
C THR A 94 -16.62 18.48 2.21
N THR A 95 -17.43 17.64 1.58
CA THR A 95 -18.84 17.81 1.10
C THR A 95 -19.06 16.80 -0.04
N THR A 96 -20.10 15.97 -0.15
CA THR A 96 -21.47 15.96 0.41
C THR A 96 -22.13 14.60 0.12
N GLU A 97 -23.12 14.24 0.94
CA GLU A 97 -24.30 13.41 0.61
C GLU A 97 -24.12 11.92 0.26
N LYS A 98 -23.86 11.13 1.31
CA LYS A 98 -24.48 9.83 1.70
C LYS A 98 -23.42 9.03 2.46
N ASP A 99 -23.29 9.30 3.75
CA ASP A 99 -22.48 8.51 4.68
C ASP A 99 -23.15 7.16 4.93
N ASP A 100 -23.14 6.31 3.91
CA ASP A 100 -23.18 4.88 4.12
C ASP A 100 -21.72 4.40 4.28
N PRO A 101 -21.22 4.18 5.51
CA PRO A 101 -19.87 3.66 5.74
C PRO A 101 -19.65 2.26 5.14
N SER A 102 -20.72 1.61 4.64
CA SER A 102 -20.67 0.35 3.90
C SER A 102 -20.55 0.50 2.38
N ALA A 103 -20.65 1.72 1.83
CA ALA A 103 -20.41 1.98 0.43
C ALA A 103 -18.95 1.67 0.05
N LYS A 104 -18.74 0.98 -1.08
CA LYS A 104 -17.41 0.71 -1.63
C LYS A 104 -16.79 2.02 -2.12
N THR A 105 -15.96 2.67 -1.31
CA THR A 105 -15.23 3.92 -1.62
C THR A 105 -13.72 3.72 -1.59
N ILE A 106 -12.98 4.69 -2.15
CA ILE A 106 -11.52 4.75 -2.02
C ILE A 106 -11.16 5.73 -0.91
N HIS A 107 -10.42 5.28 0.09
CA HIS A 107 -9.94 6.11 1.18
C HIS A 107 -8.56 6.63 0.84
N VAL A 108 -8.45 7.94 0.63
CA VAL A 108 -7.17 8.61 0.45
C VAL A 108 -6.60 8.95 1.80
N THR A 109 -5.41 8.42 2.10
CA THR A 109 -4.79 8.59 3.41
C THR A 109 -3.28 8.84 3.32
N PRO A 110 -2.75 9.81 4.08
CA PRO A 110 -1.31 10.02 4.19
C PRO A 110 -0.61 8.84 4.90
N LEU A 111 -1.34 8.00 5.64
CA LEU A 111 -0.74 6.84 6.34
C LEU A 111 -0.04 5.86 5.39
N ILE A 112 -0.41 5.82 4.11
CA ILE A 112 0.22 4.99 3.08
C ILE A 112 0.95 5.81 2.00
N GLN A 113 1.26 7.09 2.27
CA GLN A 113 2.15 7.85 1.40
C GLN A 113 3.57 7.29 1.43
N GLU A 114 4.34 7.53 0.37
CA GLU A 114 5.73 7.06 0.33
C GLU A 114 6.52 7.60 1.52
N TRP A 115 7.56 6.87 1.90
CA TRP A 115 8.55 7.35 2.87
C TRP A 115 9.03 8.76 2.51
N ASP A 116 9.00 9.70 3.45
CA ASP A 116 9.57 11.03 3.21
C ASP A 116 11.10 10.96 3.14
N TYR A 117 11.64 11.17 1.94
CA TYR A 117 13.07 11.11 1.69
C TYR A 117 13.81 12.40 2.08
N GLY A 118 13.11 13.48 2.46
CA GLY A 118 13.72 14.73 2.88
C GLY A 118 14.79 15.24 1.90
N ASP A 119 16.01 15.45 2.40
CA ASP A 119 17.19 15.85 1.62
C ASP A 119 17.53 14.92 0.43
N TYR A 120 16.97 13.70 0.39
CA TYR A 120 17.26 12.68 -0.63
C TYR A 120 16.21 12.62 -1.74
N GLU A 121 15.15 13.44 -1.68
CA GLU A 121 14.13 13.54 -2.74
C GLU A 121 14.76 13.84 -4.11
N GLY A 122 14.37 13.08 -5.13
CA GLY A 122 14.85 13.25 -6.51
C GLY A 122 16.29 12.78 -6.78
N LEU A 123 16.99 12.27 -5.75
CA LEU A 123 18.33 11.71 -5.87
C LEU A 123 18.29 10.21 -6.13
N THR A 124 19.27 9.71 -6.86
CA THR A 124 19.59 8.29 -6.98
C THR A 124 20.31 7.79 -5.73
N ILE A 125 20.38 6.47 -5.55
CA ILE A 125 21.13 5.85 -4.44
C ILE A 125 22.62 6.23 -4.45
N GLU A 126 23.21 6.37 -5.62
CA GLU A 126 24.62 6.75 -5.79
C GLU A 126 24.86 8.20 -5.36
N GLU A 127 23.96 9.10 -5.74
CA GLU A 127 23.99 10.52 -5.33
C GLU A 127 23.80 10.66 -3.82
N VAL A 128 22.88 9.88 -3.21
CA VAL A 128 22.70 9.84 -1.76
C VAL A 128 23.99 9.40 -1.07
N HIS A 129 24.64 8.33 -1.54
CA HIS A 129 25.91 7.89 -0.98
C HIS A 129 27.02 8.94 -1.11
N LYS A 130 27.09 9.64 -2.25
CA LYS A 130 28.05 10.72 -2.47
C LYS A 130 27.79 11.90 -1.53
N LEU A 131 26.54 12.34 -1.41
CA LEU A 131 26.13 13.44 -0.53
C LEU A 131 26.46 13.13 0.94
N ARG A 132 26.16 11.90 1.39
CA ARG A 132 26.45 11.47 2.78
C ARG A 132 27.95 11.45 3.06
N LYS A 133 28.78 11.00 2.11
CA LYS A 133 30.25 11.05 2.24
C LYS A 133 30.74 12.50 2.36
N GLN A 134 30.21 13.41 1.52
CA GLN A 134 30.57 14.83 1.56
C GLN A 134 30.16 15.52 2.87
N LYS A 135 28.99 15.18 3.43
CA LYS A 135 28.51 15.71 4.72
C LYS A 135 29.14 15.03 5.95
N GLY A 136 30.08 14.09 5.78
CA GLY A 136 30.68 13.34 6.89
C GLY A 136 29.71 12.39 7.62
N GLN A 137 28.57 12.06 7.00
CA GLN A 137 27.49 11.23 7.57
C GLN A 137 27.67 9.73 7.26
N HIS A 138 28.82 9.35 6.71
CA HIS A 138 29.13 7.95 6.36
C HIS A 138 29.70 7.22 7.58
N ASN A 139 28.92 6.31 8.16
CA ASN A 139 29.25 5.56 9.39
C ASN A 139 29.91 4.19 9.10
N GLY A 140 30.71 4.09 8.04
CA GLY A 140 31.42 2.86 7.67
C GLY A 140 30.59 1.82 6.91
N ARG A 141 29.31 2.10 6.64
CA ARG A 141 28.43 1.29 5.79
C ARG A 141 27.61 2.14 4.83
N ASN A 142 27.11 1.51 3.76
CA ASN A 142 26.15 2.13 2.86
C ASN A 142 24.85 2.49 3.61
N TRP A 143 24.21 3.56 3.15
CA TRP A 143 22.93 3.99 3.67
C TRP A 143 21.86 2.96 3.32
N SER A 144 20.91 2.77 4.24
CA SER A 144 19.77 1.91 4.05
C SER A 144 18.55 2.57 4.67
N ILE A 145 17.53 2.85 3.86
CA ILE A 145 16.25 3.42 4.31
C ILE A 145 15.64 2.64 5.49
N TRP A 146 15.87 1.34 5.55
CA TRP A 146 15.35 0.43 6.58
C TRP A 146 15.99 0.62 7.96
N LYS A 147 17.22 1.16 8.00
CA LYS A 147 18.05 1.25 9.22
C LYS A 147 18.45 2.67 9.57
N ASP A 148 18.46 3.56 8.58
CA ASP A 148 18.91 4.93 8.68
C ASP A 148 17.74 5.86 8.38
N SER A 149 17.73 7.02 9.02
CA SER A 149 16.79 8.08 8.67
C SER A 149 17.18 8.81 7.38
N CYS A 150 16.21 9.53 6.83
CA CYS A 150 16.43 10.57 5.84
C CYS A 150 16.53 11.93 6.56
N PRO A 151 17.65 12.67 6.48
CA PRO A 151 17.72 14.03 7.00
C PRO A 151 16.60 14.90 6.41
N GLY A 152 15.85 15.61 7.25
CA GLY A 152 14.70 16.41 6.81
C GLY A 152 13.47 15.62 6.38
N GLY A 153 13.49 14.29 6.50
CA GLY A 153 12.37 13.40 6.17
C GLY A 153 12.01 12.47 7.33
N GLU A 154 11.49 11.28 7.02
CA GLU A 154 10.99 10.33 8.01
C GLU A 154 12.08 9.35 8.52
N THR A 155 11.98 9.03 9.81
CA THR A 155 12.70 7.91 10.43
C THR A 155 11.94 6.59 10.22
N PRO A 156 12.62 5.42 10.30
CA PRO A 156 11.94 4.12 10.29
C PRO A 156 10.86 3.97 11.37
N GLN A 157 11.04 4.60 12.53
CA GLN A 157 10.04 4.55 13.60
C GLN A 157 8.77 5.29 13.21
N GLN A 158 8.88 6.52 12.69
CA GLN A 158 7.71 7.29 12.24
C GLN A 158 6.91 6.56 11.15
N VAL A 159 7.60 5.92 10.20
CA VAL A 159 6.94 5.09 9.18
C VAL A 159 6.27 3.86 9.79
N SER A 160 6.90 3.22 10.78
CA SER A 160 6.29 2.10 11.51
C SER A 160 5.01 2.54 12.22
N ASP A 161 5.07 3.65 12.96
CA ASP A 161 3.94 4.14 13.77
C ASP A 161 2.70 4.42 12.89
N ARG A 162 2.87 5.13 11.77
CA ARG A 162 1.74 5.43 10.87
C ARG A 162 1.22 4.21 10.11
N LEU A 163 2.08 3.26 9.79
CA LEU A 163 1.66 2.00 9.17
C LEU A 163 0.90 1.12 10.17
N ASP A 164 1.35 1.06 11.41
CA ASP A 164 0.69 0.30 12.47
C ASP A 164 -0.71 0.88 12.75
N GLU A 165 -0.88 2.20 12.65
CA GLU A 165 -2.19 2.86 12.70
C GLU A 165 -3.11 2.40 11.55
N LEU A 166 -2.60 2.38 10.31
CA LEU A 166 -3.37 1.92 9.15
C LEU A 166 -3.69 0.42 9.22
N ILE A 167 -2.74 -0.40 9.66
CA ILE A 167 -2.93 -1.84 9.83
C ILE A 167 -4.02 -2.11 10.88
N LYS A 168 -4.01 -1.37 11.99
CA LYS A 168 -5.07 -1.46 13.01
C LYS A 168 -6.45 -1.12 12.42
N GLU A 169 -6.52 -0.07 11.60
CA GLU A 169 -7.76 0.30 10.90
C GLU A 169 -8.22 -0.82 9.95
N ILE A 170 -7.33 -1.36 9.12
CA ILE A 170 -7.60 -2.47 8.20
C ILE A 170 -8.10 -3.71 8.96
N LYS A 171 -7.42 -4.11 10.04
CA LYS A 171 -7.85 -5.23 10.89
C LYS A 171 -9.24 -4.98 11.47
N SER A 172 -9.56 -3.75 11.88
CA SER A 172 -10.90 -3.37 12.36
C SER A 172 -11.97 -3.50 11.26
N VAL A 173 -11.68 -3.03 10.04
CA VAL A 173 -12.58 -3.19 8.88
C VAL A 173 -12.86 -4.67 8.60
N ILE A 174 -11.81 -5.51 8.61
CA ILE A 174 -11.96 -6.95 8.39
C ILE A 174 -12.75 -7.60 9.53
N ALA A 175 -12.45 -7.28 10.79
CA ALA A 175 -13.14 -7.81 11.95
C ALA A 175 -14.65 -7.48 11.94
N GLY A 176 -15.03 -6.27 11.51
CA GLY A 176 -16.43 -5.88 11.33
C GLY A 176 -17.18 -6.64 10.23
N LYS A 177 -16.47 -7.44 9.42
CA LYS A 177 -17.02 -8.33 8.38
C LYS A 177 -16.80 -9.82 8.70
N SER A 178 -16.27 -10.12 9.88
CA SER A 178 -15.92 -11.46 10.34
C SER A 178 -17.07 -12.08 11.14
N ALA A 179 -17.13 -13.42 11.18
CA ALA A 179 -18.06 -14.16 12.02
C ALA A 179 -17.34 -14.67 13.27
N GLU A 180 -17.99 -14.63 14.44
CA GLU A 180 -17.50 -15.32 15.63
C GLU A 180 -17.76 -16.83 15.48
N TYR A 181 -16.72 -17.63 15.72
CA TYR A 181 -16.81 -19.10 15.74
C TYR A 181 -16.75 -19.60 17.19
N PRO A 182 -17.30 -20.78 17.53
CA PRO A 182 -17.21 -21.33 18.88
C PRO A 182 -15.75 -21.53 19.31
N GLY A 183 -15.37 -20.99 20.47
CA GLY A 183 -14.03 -21.16 21.07
C GLY A 183 -13.11 -19.93 21.06
N ASP A 184 -13.66 -18.71 21.10
CA ASP A 184 -12.94 -17.41 21.13
C ASP A 184 -12.09 -17.06 19.89
N THR A 185 -12.02 -17.92 18.87
CA THR A 185 -11.33 -17.61 17.61
C THR A 185 -12.15 -16.66 16.73
N ARG A 186 -11.59 -15.50 16.40
CA ARG A 186 -12.15 -14.58 15.40
C ARG A 186 -11.64 -14.96 14.01
N ILE A 187 -12.51 -15.59 13.24
CA ILE A 187 -12.18 -16.04 11.90
C ILE A 187 -12.37 -14.88 10.91
N ALA A 188 -11.37 -14.62 10.08
CA ALA A 188 -11.34 -13.56 9.07
C ALA A 188 -12.34 -13.75 7.90
N HIS A 189 -13.52 -14.34 8.13
CA HIS A 189 -14.57 -14.43 7.13
C HIS A 189 -15.99 -14.54 7.71
N HIS A 190 -16.94 -13.86 7.03
CA HIS A 190 -18.33 -14.29 6.87
C HIS A 190 -18.52 -14.71 5.40
N ALA A 191 -19.24 -15.79 5.11
CA ALA A 191 -19.19 -16.46 3.80
C ALA A 191 -19.72 -15.63 2.61
N THR A 192 -20.47 -14.56 2.86
CA THR A 192 -21.25 -13.83 1.85
C THR A 192 -20.88 -12.36 1.67
N ALA A 193 -20.05 -11.77 2.54
CA ALA A 193 -19.74 -10.35 2.51
C ALA A 193 -18.39 -10.06 1.82
N PRO A 194 -18.26 -8.95 1.07
CA PRO A 194 -16.96 -8.43 0.63
C PRO A 194 -16.06 -8.17 1.83
N LYS A 195 -14.77 -8.49 1.69
CA LYS A 195 -13.80 -8.50 2.80
C LYS A 195 -12.36 -8.21 2.38
N ASP A 196 -12.06 -8.27 1.09
CA ASP A 196 -10.73 -8.03 0.58
C ASP A 196 -10.40 -6.53 0.63
N ILE A 197 -9.13 -6.21 0.86
CA ILE A 197 -8.62 -4.84 0.96
C ILE A 197 -7.64 -4.61 -0.18
N VAL A 198 -7.71 -3.46 -0.83
CA VAL A 198 -6.70 -3.05 -1.84
C VAL A 198 -5.99 -1.79 -1.35
N CYS A 199 -4.66 -1.81 -1.37
CA CYS A 199 -3.81 -0.68 -1.01
C CYS A 199 -3.01 -0.25 -2.25
N VAL A 200 -3.27 0.94 -2.79
CA VAL A 200 -2.56 1.50 -3.96
C VAL A 200 -1.58 2.58 -3.51
N ALA A 201 -0.27 2.31 -3.59
CA ALA A 201 0.76 3.20 -3.08
C ALA A 201 2.12 3.03 -3.78
N HIS A 202 3.23 3.05 -3.02
CA HIS A 202 4.60 3.24 -3.52
C HIS A 202 5.53 2.11 -3.10
N GLY A 203 6.76 2.11 -3.63
CA GLY A 203 7.69 0.98 -3.48
C GLY A 203 8.10 0.73 -2.04
N HIS A 204 8.73 1.71 -1.37
CA HIS A 204 9.26 1.49 -0.02
C HIS A 204 8.13 1.36 1.00
N ILE A 205 7.08 2.17 0.91
CA ILE A 205 5.98 2.09 1.86
C ILE A 205 5.20 0.77 1.78
N LEU A 206 5.00 0.18 0.60
CA LEU A 206 4.31 -1.11 0.48
C LEU A 206 5.17 -2.27 0.97
N ALA A 207 6.49 -2.22 0.73
CA ALA A 207 7.41 -3.18 1.34
C ALA A 207 7.41 -3.04 2.87
N ALA A 208 7.47 -1.82 3.40
CA ALA A 208 7.33 -1.52 4.82
C ALA A 208 6.00 -2.04 5.39
N PHE A 209 4.89 -1.83 4.68
CA PHE A 209 3.58 -2.34 5.04
C PHE A 209 3.60 -3.86 5.18
N ALA A 210 4.13 -4.59 4.20
CA ALA A 210 4.20 -6.05 4.25
C ALA A 210 5.01 -6.58 5.44
N ILE A 211 6.10 -5.89 5.81
CA ILE A 211 6.93 -6.24 6.98
C ILE A 211 6.17 -5.99 8.28
N ARG A 212 5.53 -4.83 8.40
CA ARG A 212 4.72 -4.47 9.58
C ARG A 212 3.48 -5.33 9.71
N TRP A 213 2.89 -5.77 8.60
CA TRP A 213 1.72 -6.66 8.60
C TRP A 213 1.98 -7.94 9.39
N VAL A 214 3.16 -8.55 9.22
CA VAL A 214 3.60 -9.76 9.94
C VAL A 214 4.36 -9.45 11.23
N ASP A 215 4.10 -8.28 11.81
CA ASP A 215 4.67 -7.79 13.07
C ASP A 215 6.22 -7.74 13.10
N GLN A 216 6.89 -7.74 11.95
CA GLN A 216 8.34 -7.66 11.86
C GLN A 216 8.81 -6.19 11.92
N PRO A 217 9.95 -5.89 12.58
CA PRO A 217 10.48 -4.54 12.61
C PRO A 217 11.10 -4.15 11.25
N LEU A 218 10.97 -2.88 10.83
CA LEU A 218 11.45 -2.40 9.52
C LEU A 218 12.95 -2.61 9.28
N LYS A 219 13.77 -2.74 10.34
CA LYS A 219 15.20 -3.08 10.21
C LYS A 219 15.45 -4.40 9.47
N ASN A 220 14.44 -5.28 9.41
CA ASN A 220 14.45 -6.56 8.68
C ASN A 220 14.02 -6.41 7.20
N GLY A 221 13.61 -5.21 6.77
CA GLY A 221 12.94 -4.97 5.49
C GLY A 221 13.79 -5.06 4.23
N THR A 222 15.06 -5.42 4.37
CA THR A 222 15.92 -5.62 3.21
C THR A 222 15.40 -6.76 2.33
N ARG A 223 15.48 -6.58 1.00
CA ARG A 223 15.23 -7.62 -0.03
C ARG A 223 13.77 -7.94 -0.38
N LEU A 224 12.81 -7.07 -0.05
CA LEU A 224 11.49 -7.13 -0.68
C LEU A 224 11.51 -6.32 -1.99
N LEU A 225 11.20 -6.99 -3.10
CA LEU A 225 11.07 -6.36 -4.40
C LEU A 225 9.59 -6.13 -4.69
N ASN A 226 9.24 -4.90 -5.02
CA ASN A 226 7.90 -4.55 -5.49
C ASN A 226 8.07 -3.68 -6.72
N GLU A 227 7.99 -4.27 -7.92
CA GLU A 227 8.17 -3.56 -9.19
C GLU A 227 6.99 -2.62 -9.48
N PRO A 228 7.16 -1.55 -10.28
CA PRO A 228 6.03 -0.73 -10.73
C PRO A 228 4.93 -1.60 -11.35
N CYS A 229 3.67 -1.26 -11.10
CA CYS A 229 2.49 -2.06 -11.50
C CYS A 229 2.38 -3.46 -10.83
N GLY A 230 3.30 -3.81 -9.91
CA GLY A 230 3.30 -5.07 -9.19
C GLY A 230 2.16 -5.18 -8.17
N VAL A 231 1.68 -6.42 -7.97
CA VAL A 231 0.66 -6.78 -6.97
C VAL A 231 1.27 -7.80 -6.02
N ALA A 232 1.36 -7.45 -4.73
CA ALA A 232 1.69 -8.39 -3.66
C ALA A 232 0.43 -8.74 -2.86
N VAL A 233 0.40 -9.92 -2.24
CA VAL A 233 -0.76 -10.44 -1.52
C VAL A 233 -0.37 -10.77 -0.08
N LEU A 234 -1.16 -10.25 0.86
CA LEU A 234 -1.11 -10.59 2.27
C LEU A 234 -2.43 -11.25 2.68
N GLY A 235 -2.40 -11.95 3.80
CA GLY A 235 -3.58 -12.57 4.39
C GLY A 235 -3.28 -12.98 5.81
N PHE A 236 -3.80 -14.15 6.19
CA PHE A 236 -3.72 -14.69 7.54
C PHE A 236 -3.43 -16.19 7.48
N GLU A 237 -2.63 -16.69 8.42
CA GLU A 237 -2.48 -18.11 8.66
C GLU A 237 -3.78 -18.65 9.32
N HIS A 238 -4.18 -19.86 8.96
CA HIS A 238 -5.37 -20.53 9.52
C HIS A 238 -6.71 -19.74 9.51
N ASP A 239 -6.83 -18.71 8.67
CA ASP A 239 -7.93 -17.74 8.69
C ASP A 239 -8.07 -16.96 10.03
N ASP A 240 -7.03 -16.92 10.88
CA ASP A 240 -7.01 -16.22 12.17
C ASP A 240 -6.53 -14.77 12.03
N LEU A 241 -7.35 -13.80 12.46
CA LEU A 241 -7.01 -12.37 12.40
C LEU A 241 -5.76 -11.99 13.22
N GLU A 242 -5.42 -12.80 14.20
CA GLU A 242 -4.24 -12.62 15.05
C GLU A 242 -2.96 -13.24 14.45
N GLU A 243 -3.08 -13.99 13.34
CA GLU A 243 -1.95 -14.61 12.63
C GLU A 243 -1.74 -14.01 11.23
N PRO A 244 -1.37 -12.71 11.09
CA PRO A 244 -1.15 -12.10 9.79
C PRO A 244 0.04 -12.73 9.05
N ALA A 245 -0.11 -12.92 7.73
CA ALA A 245 0.87 -13.62 6.90
C ALA A 245 1.10 -12.95 5.54
N ILE A 246 2.29 -13.17 4.96
CA ILE A 246 2.58 -12.87 3.55
C ILE A 246 2.27 -14.12 2.72
N ILE A 247 1.44 -13.98 1.70
CA ILE A 247 1.08 -15.10 0.83
C ILE A 247 2.12 -15.22 -0.28
N MET A 248 2.98 -16.23 -0.18
CA MET A 248 4.06 -16.47 -1.16
C MET A 248 3.57 -17.17 -2.44
N GLY A 249 2.37 -17.76 -2.41
CA GLY A 249 1.78 -18.42 -3.56
C GLY A 249 0.31 -18.75 -3.29
N GLN A 250 -0.50 -18.73 -4.36
CA GLN A 250 -1.91 -19.03 -4.29
C GLN A 250 -2.26 -20.17 -5.25
N ARG A 251 -3.19 -21.03 -4.85
CA ARG A 251 -3.74 -22.04 -5.76
C ARG A 251 -4.76 -21.38 -6.69
N PRO A 252 -4.84 -21.80 -7.98
CA PRO A 252 -5.92 -21.35 -8.85
C PRO A 252 -7.29 -21.63 -8.25
N GLY A 253 -8.21 -20.67 -8.35
CA GLY A 253 -9.59 -20.80 -7.86
C GLY A 253 -9.77 -20.68 -6.33
N HIS A 254 -8.69 -20.39 -5.59
CA HIS A 254 -8.72 -20.05 -4.17
C HIS A 254 -8.44 -18.57 -3.92
#